data_AF-A0A7C3ABV4-F1
#
_entry.id   AF-A0A7C3ABV4-F1
#
_cell.length_a   1.000
_cell.length_b   1.000
_cell.length_c   1.000
_cell.angle_alpha   90.00
_cell.angle_beta   90.00
_cell.angle_gamma   90.00
#
_symmetry.space_group_name_H-M   'P 1'
#
loop_
_entity.id
_entity.type
_entity.pdbx_description
1 polymer ?
#
loop_
_entity_poly.entity_id
_entity_poly.type
_entity_poly.pdbx_seq_one_letter_code
_entity_poly.pdbx_strand_id
1 'polypeptide(L)'
;EPVHAVCAIGSPESFFKTLESLGLEVVSRKTLPDHADIPADALPQSGWVLITEKDTVRFRATRDNVVALAVSLRDCRCGQPSSMT
;
A
#
# COMPACT_ATOMS: atom_id res chain seq x y z
N GLU A 1 5.46 11.98 -8.70
CA GLU A 1 4.13 11.61 -9.21
C GLU A 1 3.10 11.77 -8.10
N PRO A 2 2.03 12.57 -8.31
CA PRO A 2 0.97 12.78 -7.34
C PRO A 2 -0.01 11.60 -7.33
N VAL A 3 -0.33 11.11 -6.13
CA VAL A 3 -1.21 9.94 -5.95
C VAL A 3 -2.20 10.11 -4.81
N HIS A 4 -3.34 9.41 -4.93
CA HIS A 4 -4.30 9.24 -3.86
C HIS A 4 -4.03 7.92 -3.13
N ALA A 5 -4.10 7.90 -1.81
CA ALA A 5 -3.84 6.70 -1.01
C ALA A 5 -5.07 6.36 -0.16
N VAL A 6 -5.56 5.12 -0.27
CA VAL A 6 -6.70 4.61 0.49
C VAL A 6 -6.33 3.30 1.17
N CYS A 7 -6.64 3.13 2.46
CA CYS A 7 -6.36 1.87 3.16
C CYS A 7 -7.37 1.55 4.27
N ALA A 8 -7.53 0.26 4.55
CA ALA A 8 -8.38 -0.28 5.61
C ALA A 8 -7.58 -1.22 6.53
N ILE A 9 -6.43 -0.73 7.02
CA ILE A 9 -5.49 -1.48 7.86
C ILE A 9 -5.31 -0.86 9.24
N GLY A 10 -4.94 -1.66 10.24
CA GLY A 10 -4.71 -1.21 11.61
C GLY A 10 -3.57 -0.20 11.83
N SER A 11 -2.69 0.03 10.85
CA SER A 11 -1.67 1.10 10.91
C SER A 11 -1.59 1.91 9.61
N PRO A 12 -2.56 2.82 9.37
CA PRO A 12 -2.59 3.62 8.14
C PRO A 12 -1.36 4.50 7.95
N GLU A 13 -0.79 5.04 9.04
CA GLU A 13 0.39 5.91 8.97
C GLU A 13 1.60 5.21 8.36
N SER A 14 1.80 3.92 8.67
CA SER A 14 2.92 3.14 8.12
C SER A 14 2.81 3.02 6.61
N PHE A 15 1.60 2.86 6.08
CA PHE A 15 1.36 2.84 4.65
C PHE A 15 1.71 4.18 3.99
N PHE A 16 1.20 5.30 4.51
CA PHE A 16 1.49 6.63 3.94
C PHE A 16 2.98 6.97 4.01
N LYS A 17 3.64 6.72 5.15
CA LYS A 17 5.09 6.92 5.31
C LYS A 17 5.89 6.08 4.31
N THR A 18 5.45 4.85 4.04
CA THR A 18 6.08 3.98 3.04
C THR A 18 5.97 4.60 1.65
N LEU A 19 4.78 5.06 1.24
CA LEU A 19 4.60 5.71 -0.07
C LEU A 19 5.50 6.94 -0.22
N GLU A 20 5.56 7.79 0.80
CA GLU A 20 6.39 8.99 0.79
C GLU A 20 7.89 8.65 0.76
N SER A 21 8.31 7.61 1.49
CA SER A 21 9.70 7.13 1.48
C SER A 21 10.13 6.57 0.12
N LEU A 22 9.18 6.10 -0.69
CA LEU A 22 9.40 5.67 -2.08
C LEU A 22 9.43 6.84 -3.07
N GLY A 23 9.26 8.08 -2.60
CA GLY A 23 9.29 9.30 -3.43
C GLY A 23 7.95 9.67 -4.07
N LEU A 24 6.84 9.08 -3.62
CA LEU A 24 5.51 9.44 -4.08
C LEU A 24 4.98 10.66 -3.33
N GLU A 25 4.26 11.53 -4.04
CA GLU A 25 3.57 12.67 -3.44
C GLU A 25 2.12 12.27 -3.14
N VAL A 26 1.79 12.05 -1.86
CA VAL A 26 0.44 11.63 -1.46
C VAL A 26 -0.47 12.86 -1.32
N VAL A 27 -1.17 13.20 -2.40
CA VAL A 27 -2.05 14.39 -2.47
C VAL A 27 -3.38 14.20 -1.75
N SER A 28 -3.75 12.96 -1.44
CA SER A 28 -4.96 12.64 -0.69
C SER A 28 -4.77 11.36 0.12
N ARG A 29 -5.19 11.40 1.38
CA ARG A 29 -5.12 10.27 2.31
C ARG A 29 -6.52 9.93 2.79
N LYS A 30 -6.96 8.69 2.59
CA LYS A 30 -8.24 8.18 3.08
C LYS A 30 -8.02 6.91 3.88
N THR A 31 -8.53 6.92 5.11
CA THR A 31 -8.49 5.76 6.00
C THR A 31 -9.90 5.24 6.21
N LEU A 32 -10.08 3.95 6.07
CA LEU A 32 -11.31 3.24 6.41
C LEU A 32 -11.10 2.45 7.70
N PRO A 33 -12.15 2.02 8.39
CA PRO A 33 -12.03 1.15 9.56
C PRO A 33 -11.18 -0.09 9.23
N ASP A 34 -10.42 -0.58 10.22
CA ASP A 34 -9.58 -1.76 9.99
C ASP A 34 -10.46 -2.91 9.49
N HIS A 35 -9.96 -3.55 8.45
CA HIS A 35 -10.60 -4.60 7.72
C HIS A 35 -11.89 -4.29 6.96
N ALA A 36 -12.29 -3.02 6.83
CA ALA A 36 -13.45 -2.65 6.03
C ALA A 36 -13.26 -2.99 4.54
N ASP A 37 -14.38 -3.19 3.84
CA ASP A 37 -14.39 -3.22 2.38
C ASP A 37 -14.06 -1.82 1.82
N ILE A 38 -13.40 -1.78 0.67
CA ILE A 38 -13.14 -0.53 -0.07
C ILE A 38 -14.18 -0.42 -1.18
N PRO A 39 -15.23 0.40 -1.02
CA PRO A 39 -16.24 0.54 -2.05
C PRO A 39 -15.68 1.44 -3.18
N ALA A 40 -15.91 1.02 -4.42
CA ALA A 40 -15.24 1.59 -5.60
C ALA A 40 -15.70 3.01 -5.96
N ASP A 41 -16.89 3.39 -5.49
CA ASP A 41 -17.49 4.73 -5.57
C ASP A 41 -16.84 5.72 -4.59
N ALA A 42 -16.26 5.22 -3.51
CA ALA A 42 -15.56 6.02 -2.51
C ALA A 42 -14.12 6.37 -2.90
N LEU A 43 -13.63 5.87 -4.04
CA LEU A 43 -12.31 6.14 -4.59
C LEU A 43 -12.36 7.31 -5.59
N PRO A 44 -11.32 8.14 -5.65
CA PRO A 44 -11.17 9.16 -6.69
C PRO A 44 -11.30 8.56 -8.10
N GLN A 45 -12.06 9.24 -8.96
CA GLN A 45 -12.29 8.79 -10.33
C GLN A 45 -11.12 9.11 -11.27
N SER A 46 -10.31 10.11 -10.92
CA SER A 46 -9.13 10.53 -11.67
C SER A 46 -7.87 10.39 -10.81
N GLY A 47 -6.72 10.27 -11.48
CA GLY A 47 -5.44 10.05 -10.83
C GLY A 47 -5.23 8.61 -10.36
N TRP A 48 -3.99 8.31 -9.98
CA TRP A 48 -3.63 7.00 -9.44
C TRP A 48 -4.08 6.86 -7.99
N VAL A 49 -4.73 5.74 -7.71
CA VAL A 49 -5.19 5.36 -6.37
C VAL A 49 -4.37 4.17 -5.90
N LEU A 50 -3.58 4.37 -4.85
CA LEU A 50 -2.81 3.33 -4.20
C LEU A 50 -3.58 2.77 -3.02
N ILE A 51 -3.71 1.44 -2.97
CA ILE A 51 -4.21 0.69 -1.82
C ILE A 51 -3.14 -0.28 -1.30
N THR A 52 -3.38 -0.90 -0.15
CA THR A 52 -2.49 -1.97 0.32
C THR A 52 -2.81 -3.29 -0.38
N GLU A 53 -1.82 -4.19 -0.52
CA GLU A 53 -2.08 -5.55 -1.01
C GLU A 53 -3.15 -6.28 -0.19
N LYS A 54 -3.17 -6.07 1.14
CA LYS A 54 -4.17 -6.65 2.04
C LYS A 54 -5.60 -6.20 1.69
N ASP A 55 -5.76 -4.96 1.23
CA ASP A 55 -7.07 -4.42 0.86
C ASP A 55 -7.60 -4.98 -0.46
N THR A 56 -6.71 -5.48 -1.35
CA THR A 56 -7.11 -6.03 -2.65
C THR A 56 -8.08 -7.20 -2.53
N VAL A 57 -7.93 -8.03 -1.49
CA VAL A 57 -8.81 -9.19 -1.21
C VAL A 57 -10.27 -8.76 -0.99
N ARG A 58 -10.49 -7.50 -0.59
CA ARG A 58 -11.80 -6.91 -0.28
C ARG A 58 -12.23 -5.87 -1.31
N PHE A 59 -11.39 -5.57 -2.28
CA PHE A 59 -11.73 -4.70 -3.38
C PHE A 59 -12.43 -5.51 -4.48
N ARG A 60 -13.77 -5.40 -4.53
CA ARG A 60 -14.61 -6.23 -5.42
C ARG A 60 -14.79 -5.65 -6.84
N ALA A 61 -14.21 -4.50 -7.12
CA ALA A 61 -14.34 -3.84 -8.41
C ALA A 61 -13.06 -3.94 -9.23
N THR A 62 -13.19 -3.71 -10.53
CA THR A 62 -12.06 -3.56 -11.44
C THR A 62 -11.96 -2.10 -11.85
N ARG A 63 -10.80 -1.49 -11.66
CA ARG A 63 -10.54 -0.09 -12.03
C ARG A 63 -9.11 0.04 -12.54
N ASP A 64 -8.94 0.67 -13.68
CA ASP A 64 -7.62 0.83 -14.31
C ASP A 64 -6.70 1.79 -13.55
N ASN A 65 -7.28 2.67 -12.73
CA ASN A 65 -6.56 3.67 -11.96
C ASN A 65 -6.26 3.25 -10.52
N VAL A 66 -6.53 1.98 -10.14
CA VAL A 66 -6.28 1.45 -8.80
C VAL A 66 -5.14 0.45 -8.85
N VAL A 67 -4.12 0.67 -8.03
CA VAL A 67 -2.95 -0.21 -7.92
C VAL A 67 -2.65 -0.52 -6.45
N ALA A 68 -2.07 -1.67 -6.18
CA ALA A 68 -1.74 -2.11 -4.83
C ALA A 68 -0.23 -2.00 -4.56
N LEU A 69 0.12 -1.49 -3.39
CA LEU A 69 1.48 -1.57 -2.89
C LEU A 69 1.72 -2.97 -2.32
N ALA A 70 2.52 -3.76 -3.02
CA ALA A 70 2.99 -5.07 -2.58
C ALA A 70 4.26 -4.94 -1.72
N VAL A 71 4.35 -5.73 -0.66
CA VAL A 71 5.53 -5.79 0.22
C VAL A 71 6.03 -7.21 0.26
N SER A 72 7.32 -7.40 -0.05
CA SER A 72 7.98 -8.71 0.04
C SER A 72 8.93 -8.74 1.22
N LEU A 73 8.80 -9.76 2.05
CA LEU A 73 9.75 -10.03 3.13
C LEU A 73 10.95 -10.79 2.56
N ARG A 74 12.15 -10.43 3.03
CA ARG A 74 13.39 -11.17 2.77
C ARG A 74 14.06 -11.47 4.09
N ASP A 75 14.44 -12.73 4.28
CA ASP A 75 15.21 -13.13 5.44
C ASP A 75 16.62 -12.54 5.35
N CYS A 76 16.94 -11.63 6.27
CA CYS A 76 18.29 -11.22 6.51
C CYS A 76 18.99 -12.35 7.27
N ARG A 77 19.67 -13.26 6.56
CA ARG A 77 20.53 -14.25 7.23
C ARG A 77 21.65 -13.52 7.97
N CYS A 78 21.51 -13.36 9.29
CA CYS A 78 22.63 -13.01 10.14
C CYS A 78 23.55 -14.23 10.26
N GLY A 79 24.73 -14.14 9.65
CA GLY A 79 25.84 -15.08 9.83
C GLY A 79 25.86 -16.24 8.84
N GLN A 80 26.53 -16.05 7.71
CA GLN A 80 27.45 -17.10 7.28
C GLN A 80 28.80 -16.76 7.91
N PRO A 81 29.42 -17.62 8.72
CA PRO A 81 30.83 -17.45 9.02
C PRO A 81 31.56 -17.50 7.67
N SER A 82 32.31 -16.45 7.36
CA SER A 82 33.29 -16.50 6.28
C SER A 82 34.16 -17.73 6.52
N SER A 83 34.10 -18.72 5.63
CA SER A 83 35.09 -19.79 5.61
C SER A 83 36.46 -19.15 5.41
N MET A 84 37.17 -18.94 6.52
CA MET A 84 38.60 -18.65 6.50
C MET A 84 39.34 -19.99 6.53
N THR A 85 39.98 -20.26 5.40
CA THR A 85 41.07 -21.23 5.16
C THR A 85 40.68 -22.70 5.05
#